data_AF-H1LNF3-F1
#
_entry.id   AF-H1LNF3-F1
#
_cell.length_a   1.000
_cell.length_b   1.000
_cell.length_c   1.000
_cell.angle_alpha   90.00
_cell.angle_beta   90.00
_cell.angle_gamma   90.00
#
_symmetry.space_group_name_H-M   'P 1'
#
loop_
_entity.id
_entity.type
_entity.pdbx_description
1 polymer ?
#
loop_
_entity_poly.entity_id
_entity_poly.type
_entity_poly.pdbx_seq_one_letter_code
_entity_poly.pdbx_strand_id
1 'polypeptide(L)'
;MYTQNSIPLYTAKGEDSRSPSNFFYGGTGSLDEPESSIKTYFNIVYHEGDFLKAIYSVLVEKDGFCEEGADCYYPDMNSPFPEDHFEGVRFEIGGLCDPRYQVHVSEEICFMYFKKACERFLELHPEKEYVAFIYDILNNWEPSKMK
;
A
#
# COMPACT_ATOMS: atom_id res chain seq x y z
N MET A 1 13.38 14.25 -0.90
CA MET A 1 12.54 14.06 0.30
C MET A 1 11.31 14.95 0.21
N TYR A 2 10.18 14.33 -0.13
CA TYR A 2 8.86 14.94 -0.07
C TYR A 2 8.38 15.08 1.39
N THR A 3 7.50 16.04 1.62
CA THR A 3 6.67 16.17 2.83
C THR A 3 5.22 15.86 2.50
N GLN A 4 4.37 15.59 3.51
CA GLN A 4 2.94 15.29 3.30
C GLN A 4 2.21 16.35 2.47
N ASN A 5 2.55 17.64 2.62
CA ASN A 5 1.99 18.76 1.84
C ASN A 5 2.48 18.83 0.38
N SER A 6 3.41 17.96 -0.01
CA SER A 6 3.98 17.88 -1.36
C SER A 6 3.62 16.58 -2.09
N ILE A 7 2.74 15.75 -1.52
CA ILE A 7 2.19 14.58 -2.21
C ILE A 7 1.32 15.08 -3.37
N PRO A 8 1.59 14.69 -4.62
CA PRO A 8 0.75 15.07 -5.75
C PRO A 8 -0.70 14.62 -5.55
N LEU A 9 -1.66 15.44 -5.99
CA LEU A 9 -3.07 15.07 -5.91
C LEU A 9 -3.41 14.10 -7.03
N TYR A 10 -3.80 12.89 -6.67
CA TYR A 10 -4.42 11.94 -7.58
C TYR A 10 -5.93 11.88 -7.31
N THR A 11 -6.73 11.91 -8.36
CA THR A 11 -8.18 11.68 -8.28
C THR A 11 -8.52 10.61 -9.31
N ALA A 12 -9.14 9.52 -8.88
CA ALA A 12 -9.58 8.46 -9.78
C ALA A 12 -10.51 9.07 -10.86
N LYS A 13 -10.10 9.03 -12.13
CA LYS A 13 -10.92 9.53 -13.24
C LYS A 13 -12.02 8.50 -13.52
N GLY A 14 -13.27 8.98 -13.64
CA GLY A 14 -14.47 8.13 -13.73
C GLY A 14 -14.57 7.11 -14.88
N GLU A 15 -13.54 6.92 -15.73
CA GLU A 15 -13.43 5.81 -16.69
C GLU A 15 -12.50 4.67 -16.21
N ASP A 16 -11.54 4.96 -15.31
CA ASP A 16 -10.70 3.96 -14.62
C ASP A 16 -11.46 3.21 -13.51
N SER A 17 -12.68 3.65 -13.20
CA SER A 17 -13.63 3.06 -12.24
C SER A 17 -14.31 1.77 -12.75
N ARG A 18 -13.93 1.27 -13.94
CA ARG A 18 -14.43 -0.04 -14.43
C ARG A 18 -13.74 -1.18 -13.68
N SER A 19 -14.29 -1.40 -12.49
CA SER A 19 -14.01 -2.43 -11.49
C SER A 19 -12.69 -2.22 -10.72
N PRO A 20 -12.74 -1.98 -9.39
CA PRO A 20 -11.56 -1.91 -8.50
C PRO A 20 -10.59 -3.07 -8.69
N SER A 21 -11.11 -4.23 -9.14
CA SER A 21 -10.41 -5.50 -9.29
C SER A 21 -9.29 -5.56 -10.35
N ASN A 22 -9.05 -4.50 -11.14
CA ASN A 22 -8.19 -4.60 -12.33
C ASN A 22 -6.89 -3.79 -12.28
N PHE A 23 -6.58 -3.07 -11.18
CA PHE A 23 -5.38 -2.23 -11.12
C PHE A 23 -4.12 -3.07 -11.41
N PHE A 24 -3.96 -4.24 -10.80
CA PHE A 24 -2.86 -5.19 -11.10
C PHE A 24 -3.05 -6.06 -12.36
N TYR A 25 -3.72 -5.57 -13.41
CA TYR A 25 -4.03 -6.34 -14.62
C TYR A 25 -4.93 -7.55 -14.34
N GLY A 26 -6.20 -7.30 -14.00
CA GLY A 26 -7.29 -8.28 -14.00
C GLY A 26 -6.91 -9.70 -13.56
N GLY A 27 -6.47 -9.85 -12.33
CA GLY A 27 -6.03 -11.13 -11.77
C GLY A 27 -6.97 -11.62 -10.67
N THR A 28 -8.07 -12.27 -11.01
CA THR A 28 -8.84 -13.11 -10.05
C THR A 28 -8.13 -14.47 -9.82
N GLY A 29 -6.80 -14.48 -9.83
CA GLY A 29 -6.01 -15.63 -10.28
C GLY A 29 -4.84 -16.05 -9.40
N SER A 30 -4.90 -15.82 -8.08
CA SER A 30 -4.30 -16.73 -7.10
C SER A 30 -5.13 -16.64 -5.82
N LEU A 31 -5.57 -17.79 -5.30
CA LEU A 31 -6.17 -17.91 -3.96
C LEU A 31 -5.07 -17.97 -2.88
N ASP A 32 -3.82 -17.70 -3.28
CA ASP A 32 -2.66 -17.88 -2.43
C ASP A 32 -2.43 -16.58 -1.65
N GLU A 33 -2.78 -16.61 -0.36
CA GLU A 33 -2.24 -15.64 0.58
C GLU A 33 -0.71 -15.78 0.61
N PRO A 34 0.06 -14.68 0.63
CA PRO A 34 -0.34 -13.31 0.95
C PRO A 34 -0.79 -12.44 -0.25
N GLU A 35 -0.73 -12.96 -1.48
CA GLU A 35 -0.81 -12.15 -2.69
C GLU A 35 -2.21 -11.56 -2.92
N SER A 36 -3.27 -12.32 -2.61
CA SER A 36 -4.66 -11.90 -2.75
C SER A 36 -4.99 -10.67 -1.89
N SER A 37 -4.66 -10.72 -0.60
CA SER A 37 -4.91 -9.61 0.33
C SER A 37 -4.16 -8.34 -0.09
N ILE A 38 -2.88 -8.48 -0.42
CA ILE A 38 -2.03 -7.33 -0.81
C ILE A 38 -2.56 -6.69 -2.10
N LYS A 39 -2.91 -7.49 -3.12
CA LYS A 39 -3.49 -6.96 -4.36
C LYS A 39 -4.80 -6.23 -4.11
N THR A 40 -5.65 -6.78 -3.24
CA THR A 40 -6.93 -6.19 -2.88
C THR A 40 -6.75 -4.83 -2.19
N TYR A 41 -5.78 -4.72 -1.28
CA TYR A 41 -5.43 -3.44 -0.64
C TYR A 41 -5.12 -2.35 -1.68
N PHE A 42 -4.18 -2.61 -2.60
CA PHE A 42 -3.81 -1.63 -3.62
C PHE A 42 -4.94 -1.29 -4.59
N ASN A 43 -5.75 -2.27 -4.95
CA ASN A 43 -6.94 -2.05 -5.78
C ASN A 43 -7.88 -1.02 -5.12
N ILE A 44 -8.09 -1.14 -3.81
CA ILE A 44 -8.96 -0.24 -3.04
C ILE A 44 -8.33 1.15 -2.94
N VAL A 45 -7.10 1.29 -2.43
CA VAL A 45 -6.48 2.62 -2.27
C VAL A 45 -6.25 3.32 -3.61
N TYR A 46 -6.05 2.58 -4.70
CA TYR A 46 -6.01 3.15 -6.05
C TYR A 46 -7.38 3.70 -6.46
N HIS A 47 -8.44 2.91 -6.28
CA HIS A 47 -9.79 3.32 -6.65
C HIS A 47 -10.27 4.55 -5.87
N GLU A 48 -9.96 4.63 -4.58
CA GLU A 48 -10.32 5.78 -3.73
C GLU A 48 -9.49 7.04 -4.01
N GLY A 49 -8.44 6.94 -4.85
CA GLY A 49 -7.57 8.07 -5.19
C GLY A 49 -6.45 8.32 -4.19
N ASP A 50 -6.27 7.44 -3.21
CA ASP A 50 -5.35 7.61 -2.09
C ASP A 50 -4.02 6.86 -2.23
N PHE A 51 -3.79 6.22 -3.37
CA PHE A 51 -2.57 5.46 -3.66
C PHE A 51 -1.25 6.22 -3.37
N LEU A 52 -1.14 7.49 -3.79
CA LEU A 52 0.08 8.29 -3.55
C LEU A 52 0.28 8.62 -2.07
N LYS A 53 -0.81 8.78 -1.30
CA LYS A 53 -0.75 8.96 0.15
C LYS A 53 -0.32 7.67 0.84
N ALA A 54 -0.87 6.53 0.43
CA ALA A 54 -0.48 5.22 0.92
C ALA A 54 1.02 4.95 0.70
N ILE A 55 1.55 5.27 -0.48
CA ILE A 55 3.00 5.17 -0.74
C ILE A 55 3.80 6.00 0.25
N TYR A 56 3.41 7.25 0.48
CA TYR A 56 4.13 8.14 1.38
C TYR A 56 4.09 7.63 2.82
N SER A 57 2.92 7.37 3.37
CA SER A 57 2.79 6.97 4.77
C SER A 57 3.42 5.62 5.07
N VAL A 58 3.29 4.64 4.16
CA VAL A 58 3.84 3.30 4.40
C VAL A 58 5.34 3.22 4.10
N LEU A 59 5.84 3.84 3.02
CA LEU A 59 7.24 3.70 2.63
C LEU A 59 8.17 4.76 3.23
N VAL A 60 7.67 5.97 3.47
CA VAL A 60 8.47 7.09 4.00
C VAL A 60 8.30 7.21 5.51
N GLU A 61 7.06 7.26 5.99
CA GLU A 61 6.78 7.48 7.42
C GLU A 61 6.90 6.19 8.24
N LYS A 62 6.86 5.02 7.58
CA LYS A 62 6.91 3.69 8.22
C LYS A 62 5.80 3.52 9.27
N ASP A 63 4.63 4.10 8.98
CA ASP A 63 3.46 4.09 9.85
C ASP A 63 2.41 3.13 9.28
N GLY A 64 1.32 3.64 8.73
CA GLY A 64 0.34 2.84 8.04
C GLY A 64 -0.52 3.70 7.14
N PHE A 65 -1.35 3.05 6.35
CA PHE A 65 -2.42 3.70 5.63
C PHE A 65 -3.63 2.77 5.62
N CYS A 66 -4.78 3.35 5.96
CA CYS A 66 -6.05 2.66 6.11
C CYS A 66 -7.05 3.32 5.18
N GLU A 67 -7.81 2.48 4.49
CA GLU A 67 -8.97 2.84 3.68
C GLU A 67 -10.14 1.94 4.08
N GLU A 68 -11.38 2.31 3.74
CA GLU A 68 -12.56 1.50 4.11
C GLU A 68 -12.43 0.03 3.66
N GLY A 69 -12.18 -0.86 4.64
CA GLY A 69 -12.02 -2.29 4.42
C GLY A 69 -10.65 -2.73 3.89
N ALA A 70 -9.63 -1.87 3.91
CA ALA A 70 -8.27 -2.18 3.47
C ALA A 70 -7.21 -1.45 4.29
N ASP A 71 -6.48 -2.19 5.11
CA ASP A 71 -5.47 -1.64 6.01
C ASP A 71 -4.08 -2.19 5.68
N CYS A 72 -3.06 -1.32 5.76
CA CYS A 72 -1.65 -1.69 5.70
C CYS A 72 -0.87 -0.90 6.75
N TYR A 73 -0.25 -1.56 7.71
CA TYR A 73 0.44 -0.85 8.79
C TYR A 73 1.59 -1.63 9.41
N TYR A 74 2.53 -0.86 9.93
CA TYR A 74 3.65 -1.32 10.74
C TYR A 74 3.20 -1.61 12.18
N PRO A 75 3.95 -2.44 12.92
CA PRO A 75 3.65 -2.74 14.31
C PRO A 75 3.90 -1.54 15.22
N ASP A 76 3.09 -1.42 16.27
CA ASP A 76 3.34 -0.49 17.38
C ASP A 76 3.61 -1.27 18.66
N MET A 77 4.89 -1.50 18.96
CA MET A 77 5.34 -2.19 20.17
C MET A 77 5.05 -1.42 21.47
N ASN A 78 4.60 -0.15 21.39
CA ASN A 78 4.16 0.64 22.55
C ASN A 78 2.65 0.66 22.72
N SER A 79 1.88 0.09 21.78
CA SER A 79 0.43 0.05 21.85
C SER A 79 -0.02 -0.72 23.11
N PRO A 80 -1.11 -0.29 23.78
CA PRO A 80 -1.71 -1.07 24.86
C PRO A 80 -2.38 -2.36 24.36
N PHE A 81 -2.55 -2.52 23.04
CA PHE A 81 -3.22 -3.66 22.40
C PHE A 81 -2.18 -4.69 21.92
N PRO A 82 -2.18 -5.92 22.48
CA PRO A 82 -1.23 -6.97 22.08
C PRO A 82 -1.28 -7.33 20.59
N GLU A 83 -2.42 -7.14 19.93
CA GLU A 83 -2.60 -7.37 18.50
C GLU A 83 -1.76 -6.43 17.62
N ASP A 84 -1.28 -5.31 18.14
CA ASP A 84 -0.39 -4.39 17.42
C ASP A 84 1.09 -4.77 17.56
N HIS A 85 1.40 -5.76 18.40
CA HIS A 85 2.77 -6.22 18.68
C HIS A 85 3.12 -7.38 17.75
N PHE A 86 3.54 -7.05 16.53
CA PHE A 86 3.92 -8.04 15.51
C PHE A 86 5.24 -7.67 14.81
N GLU A 87 5.71 -8.54 13.91
CA GLU A 87 6.89 -8.30 13.08
C GLU A 87 6.49 -8.05 11.62
N GLY A 88 7.27 -7.20 10.94
CA GLY A 88 7.08 -6.89 9.52
C GLY A 88 5.97 -5.85 9.29
N VAL A 89 5.12 -6.10 8.29
CA VAL A 89 3.99 -5.25 7.91
C VAL A 89 2.74 -6.12 7.81
N ARG A 90 1.63 -5.65 8.38
CA ARG A 90 0.33 -6.32 8.30
C ARG A 90 -0.52 -5.70 7.21
N PHE A 91 -1.14 -6.55 6.41
CA PHE A 91 -2.28 -6.20 5.56
C PHE A 91 -3.54 -6.83 6.13
N GLU A 92 -4.64 -6.10 6.15
CA GLU A 92 -5.95 -6.59 6.57
C GLU A 92 -7.03 -6.15 5.58
N ILE A 93 -7.86 -7.10 5.13
CA ILE A 93 -8.99 -6.83 4.24
C ILE A 93 -10.30 -7.17 4.94
N GLY A 94 -11.26 -6.24 4.87
CA GLY A 94 -12.62 -6.40 5.42
C GLY A 94 -12.82 -5.84 6.83
N GLY A 95 -11.76 -5.38 7.51
CA GLY A 95 -11.85 -4.61 8.77
C GLY A 95 -12.55 -5.33 9.91
N LEU A 96 -12.39 -6.66 10.02
CA LEU A 96 -13.06 -7.47 11.04
C LEU A 96 -12.19 -7.71 12.28
N CYS A 97 -10.95 -7.18 12.31
CA CYS A 97 -9.95 -7.45 13.33
C CYS A 97 -9.79 -8.96 13.59
N ASP A 98 -10.03 -9.77 12.57
CA ASP A 98 -10.00 -11.24 12.66
C ASP A 98 -8.67 -11.72 12.07
N PRO A 99 -7.85 -12.44 12.85
CA PRO A 99 -6.54 -12.92 12.40
C PRO A 99 -6.57 -13.74 11.10
N ARG A 100 -7.72 -14.29 10.71
CA ARG A 100 -7.89 -15.04 9.45
C ARG A 100 -7.85 -14.17 8.20
N TYR A 101 -8.09 -12.86 8.34
CA TYR A 101 -8.03 -11.89 7.25
C TYR A 101 -6.79 -10.99 7.33
N GLN A 102 -5.87 -11.31 8.25
CA GLN A 102 -4.62 -10.60 8.45
C GLN A 102 -3.47 -11.38 7.83
N VAL A 103 -2.65 -10.66 7.08
CA VAL A 103 -1.48 -11.20 6.41
C VAL A 103 -0.27 -10.42 6.84
N HIS A 104 0.71 -11.11 7.41
CA HIS A 104 1.99 -10.52 7.79
C HIS A 104 3.06 -10.87 6.77
N VAL A 105 3.80 -9.85 6.34
CA VAL A 105 4.94 -10.01 5.43
C VAL A 105 6.14 -9.22 5.94
N SER A 106 7.34 -9.54 5.47
CA SER A 106 8.51 -8.71 5.78
C SER A 106 8.40 -7.34 5.10
N GLU A 107 9.16 -6.36 5.58
CA GLU A 107 9.23 -5.03 4.96
C GLU A 107 9.68 -5.10 3.49
N GLU A 108 10.61 -6.00 3.17
CA GLU A 108 11.12 -6.18 1.81
C GLU A 108 10.03 -6.73 0.88
N ILE A 109 9.20 -7.65 1.37
CA ILE A 109 8.06 -8.16 0.61
C ILE A 109 7.01 -7.06 0.42
N CYS A 110 6.70 -6.30 1.47
CA CYS A 110 5.82 -5.13 1.38
C CYS A 110 6.33 -4.15 0.32
N PHE A 111 7.60 -3.74 0.41
CA PHE A 111 8.24 -2.83 -0.54
C PHE A 111 8.22 -3.38 -1.98
N MET A 112 8.50 -4.68 -2.18
CA MET A 112 8.41 -5.31 -3.49
C MET A 112 7.02 -5.16 -4.11
N TYR A 113 5.95 -5.34 -3.33
CA TYR A 113 4.59 -5.16 -3.84
C TYR A 113 4.24 -3.68 -4.09
N PHE A 114 4.64 -2.77 -3.21
CA PHE A 114 4.51 -1.33 -3.46
C PHE A 114 5.25 -0.92 -4.74
N LYS A 115 6.45 -1.44 -4.98
CA LYS A 115 7.21 -1.18 -6.20
C LYS A 115 6.45 -1.64 -7.45
N LYS A 116 5.92 -2.86 -7.45
CA LYS A 116 5.08 -3.37 -8.56
C LYS A 116 3.82 -2.51 -8.76
N ALA A 117 3.17 -2.09 -7.68
CA ALA A 117 2.02 -1.20 -7.73
C ALA A 117 2.38 0.16 -8.32
N CYS A 118 3.53 0.71 -7.94
CA CYS A 118 4.06 1.97 -8.46
C CYS A 118 4.38 1.89 -9.95
N GLU A 119 5.04 0.81 -10.39
CA GLU A 119 5.31 0.54 -11.81
C GLU A 119 4.00 0.53 -12.60
N ARG A 120 2.99 -0.17 -12.09
CA ARG A 120 1.65 -0.21 -12.69
C ARG A 120 0.96 1.15 -12.72
N PHE A 121 1.02 1.91 -11.63
CA PHE A 121 0.45 3.26 -11.57
C PHE A 121 1.08 4.17 -12.64
N LEU A 122 2.41 4.12 -12.82
CA LEU A 122 3.12 4.96 -13.79
C LEU A 122 2.88 4.54 -15.25
N GLU A 123 2.51 3.29 -15.53
CA GLU A 123 2.05 2.88 -16.86
C GLU A 123 0.71 3.53 -17.23
N LEU A 124 -0.17 3.75 -16.24
CA LEU A 124 -1.48 4.37 -16.41
C LEU A 124 -1.40 5.91 -16.34
N HIS A 125 -0.52 6.43 -15.48
CA HIS A 125 -0.37 7.84 -15.14
C HIS A 125 1.10 8.28 -15.31
N PRO A 126 1.56 8.51 -16.57
CA PRO A 126 2.94 8.83 -16.88
C PRO A 126 3.31 10.31 -16.61
N GLU A 127 2.47 11.06 -15.89
CA GLU A 127 2.71 12.46 -15.57
C GLU A 127 4.03 12.65 -14.81
N LYS A 128 4.80 13.69 -15.19
CA LYS A 128 6.15 13.92 -14.67
C LYS A 128 6.20 14.08 -13.15
N GLU A 129 5.18 14.66 -12.56
CA GLU A 129 5.10 14.85 -11.11
C GLU A 129 4.98 13.53 -10.35
N TYR A 130 4.16 12.60 -10.84
CA TYR A 130 4.03 11.27 -10.25
C TYR A 130 5.30 10.45 -10.41
N VAL A 131 5.90 10.50 -11.60
CA VAL A 131 7.19 9.84 -11.89
C VAL A 131 8.27 10.33 -10.93
N ALA A 132 8.42 11.65 -10.76
CA ALA A 132 9.40 12.24 -9.88
C ALA A 132 9.14 11.91 -8.41
N PHE A 133 7.87 11.90 -7.98
CA PHE A 133 7.46 11.56 -6.63
C PHE A 133 7.78 10.10 -6.29
N ILE A 134 7.29 9.18 -7.11
CA ILE A 134 7.44 7.73 -6.91
C ILE A 134 8.92 7.34 -6.92
N TYR A 135 9.70 7.80 -7.91
CA TYR A 135 11.11 7.40 -7.98
C TYR A 135 11.99 8.01 -6.88
N ASP A 136 11.68 9.19 -6.33
CA ASP A 136 12.39 9.68 -5.14
C ASP A 136 12.17 8.73 -3.96
N ILE A 137 10.95 8.25 -3.75
CA ILE A 137 10.64 7.33 -2.64
C ILE A 137 11.29 5.97 -2.89
N LEU A 138 11.07 5.36 -4.06
CA LEU A 138 11.57 4.01 -4.35
C LEU A 138 13.10 3.91 -4.33
N ASN A 139 13.81 4.94 -4.78
CA ASN A 139 15.28 4.92 -4.84
C ASN A 139 15.94 5.21 -3.49
N ASN A 140 15.22 5.83 -2.55
CA ASN A 140 15.72 6.17 -1.21
C ASN A 140 15.11 5.30 -0.11
N TRP A 141 14.28 4.31 -0.46
CA TRP A 141 13.69 3.42 0.52
C TRP A 141 14.75 2.48 1.11
N GLU A 142 14.73 2.35 2.43
CA GLU A 142 15.50 1.36 3.17
C GLU A 142 14.57 0.65 4.16
N PRO A 143 14.80 -0.64 4.49
CA PRO A 143 14.08 -1.31 5.56
C PRO A 143 14.36 -0.62 6.89
N SER A 144 13.38 -0.63 7.80
CA SER A 144 13.58 -0.08 9.13
C SER A 144 14.67 -0.87 9.83
N LYS A 145 15.59 -0.18 10.49
CA LYS A 145 16.55 -0.84 11.36
C LYS A 145 15.75 -1.49 12.48
N MET A 146 15.80 -2.82 12.59
CA MET A 146 15.24 -3.55 13.73
C MET A 146 15.69 -2.84 15.01
N LYS A 147 14.73 -2.33 15.79
CA LYS A 147 15.00 -1.74 17.10
C LYS A 147 15.17 -2.83 18.14
#